data_AF-A0A6N4TIY0-F1
#
_entry.id   AF-A0A6N4TIY0-F1
#
_cell.length_a   1.000
_cell.length_b   1.000
_cell.length_c   1.000
_cell.angle_alpha   90.00
_cell.angle_beta   90.00
_cell.angle_gamma   90.00
#
_symmetry.space_group_name_H-M   'P 1'
#
loop_
_entity.id
_entity.type
_entity.pdbx_description
1 polymer ?
#
loop_
_entity_poly.entity_id
_entity_poly.type
_entity_poly.pdbx_seq_one_letter_code
_entity_poly.pdbx_strand_id
1 'polypeptide(L)'
;MVSCQKDQVIVKSEGSELNLSLFNTKITDDKGWDMTCSLLEEANTVTFEIDPSSKITKDLPVYLFADEMLLQEELLKKGYAYPIIKNPQYTYEKRMEEAYNATKVIAKDTEEESHSPAFQGPLYFGIAFLLWGSIIFGYFNKKKKTKKGNINKI
;
A
#
# COMPACT_ATOMS: atom_id res chain seq x y z
N MET A 1 23.66 8.25 23.58
CA MET A 1 22.20 8.46 23.75
C MET A 1 21.57 8.61 22.37
N VAL A 2 20.44 7.97 22.12
CA VAL A 2 19.71 8.06 20.84
C VAL A 2 18.49 8.95 21.04
N SER A 3 18.25 9.84 20.08
CA SER A 3 17.05 10.68 20.02
C SER A 3 16.36 10.40 18.70
N CYS A 4 15.08 10.04 18.74
CA CYS A 4 14.28 9.76 17.55
C CYS A 4 13.16 10.79 17.41
N GLN A 5 12.98 11.30 16.20
CA GLN A 5 11.89 12.18 15.79
C GLN A 5 11.43 11.78 14.38
N LYS A 6 10.29 12.32 13.93
CA LYS A 6 9.88 12.13 12.53
C LYS A 6 10.98 12.58 11.59
N ASP A 7 11.29 11.74 10.62
CA ASP A 7 12.33 11.95 9.60
C ASP A 7 13.76 12.06 10.14
N GLN A 8 14.01 11.82 11.44
CA GLN A 8 15.32 12.04 12.03
C GLN A 8 15.65 11.08 13.17
N VAL A 9 16.79 10.40 13.05
CA VAL A 9 17.41 9.67 14.16
C VAL A 9 18.76 10.33 14.44
N ILE A 10 18.99 10.74 15.69
CA ILE A 10 20.21 11.42 16.12
C ILE A 10 20.90 10.57 17.18
N VAL A 11 22.17 10.27 16.97
CA VAL A 11 23.02 9.66 17.99
C VAL A 11 23.95 10.70 18.58
N LYS A 12 23.93 10.82 19.91
CA LYS A 12 24.83 11.69 20.67
C LYS A 12 25.91 10.84 21.33
N SER A 13 27.16 11.12 21.00
CA SER A 13 28.35 10.52 21.61
C SER A 13 29.44 11.58 21.80
N GLU A 14 30.04 11.65 23.00
CA GLU A 14 31.23 12.48 23.31
C GLU A 14 31.17 13.94 22.81
N GLY A 15 30.00 14.57 22.89
CA GLY A 15 29.79 15.97 22.48
C GLY A 15 29.58 16.18 20.97
N SER A 16 29.52 15.11 20.19
CA SER A 16 29.12 15.13 18.78
C SER A 16 27.70 14.59 18.59
N GLU A 17 26.92 15.28 17.76
CA GLU A 17 25.61 14.82 17.31
C GLU A 17 25.72 14.35 15.86
N LEU A 18 25.31 13.11 15.62
CA LEU A 18 25.34 12.50 14.30
C LEU A 18 23.91 12.20 13.85
N ASN A 19 23.50 12.81 12.74
CA ASN A 19 22.25 12.47 12.07
C ASN A 19 22.44 11.15 11.32
N LEU A 20 21.54 10.22 11.56
CA LEU A 20 21.47 8.94 10.89
C LEU A 20 20.31 8.93 9.90
N SER A 21 20.52 8.25 8.78
CA SER A 21 19.46 7.83 7.87
C SER A 21 19.49 6.32 7.70
N LEU A 22 18.35 5.70 7.41
CA LEU A 22 18.30 4.26 7.17
C LEU A 22 18.86 3.95 5.78
N PHE A 23 19.95 3.19 5.72
CA PHE A 23 20.57 2.81 4.46
C PHE A 23 19.57 2.04 3.60
N ASN A 24 19.43 2.50 2.36
CA ASN A 24 18.59 1.90 1.33
C ASN A 24 17.13 1.63 1.72
N THR A 25 16.60 2.32 2.74
CA THR A 25 15.27 2.05 3.30
C THR A 25 14.54 3.36 3.55
N LYS A 26 13.27 3.43 3.14
CA LYS A 26 12.41 4.56 3.43
C LYS A 26 11.19 4.13 4.23
N ILE A 27 10.92 4.85 5.31
CA ILE A 27 9.71 4.69 6.14
C ILE A 27 8.51 5.26 5.39
N THR A 28 7.37 4.57 5.42
CA THR A 28 6.19 4.87 4.60
C THR A 28 5.36 6.02 5.14
N ASP A 29 5.13 6.07 6.45
CA ASP A 29 4.21 7.01 7.09
C ASP A 29 4.59 7.32 8.55
N ASP A 30 3.76 8.15 9.19
CA ASP A 30 3.91 8.54 10.59
C ASP A 30 3.89 7.35 11.55
N LYS A 31 3.08 6.31 11.27
CA LYS A 31 3.02 5.11 12.12
C LYS A 31 4.33 4.33 12.07
N GLY A 32 4.96 4.28 10.90
CA GLY A 32 6.30 3.71 10.75
C GLY A 32 7.37 4.46 11.55
N TRP A 33 7.27 5.79 11.61
CA TRP A 33 8.14 6.61 12.46
C TRP A 33 7.87 6.42 13.96
N ASP A 34 6.60 6.39 14.37
CA ASP A 34 6.22 6.13 15.76
C ASP A 34 6.74 4.75 16.23
N MET A 35 6.60 3.73 15.38
CA MET A 35 7.14 2.39 15.63
C MET A 35 8.67 2.41 15.72
N THR A 36 9.34 3.12 14.81
CA THR A 36 10.80 3.26 14.81
C THR A 36 11.30 3.87 16.10
N CYS A 37 10.69 4.98 16.53
CA CYS A 37 11.08 5.65 17.76
C CYS A 37 10.78 4.79 19.00
N SER A 38 9.63 4.11 19.04
CA SER A 38 9.29 3.20 20.14
C SER A 38 10.33 2.08 20.28
N LEU A 39 10.70 1.43 19.16
CA LEU A 39 11.73 0.38 19.18
C LEU A 39 13.09 0.88 19.65
N LEU A 40 13.46 2.12 19.31
CA LEU A 40 14.75 2.70 19.71
C LEU A 40 14.76 3.19 21.16
N GLU A 41 13.63 3.65 21.67
CA GLU A 41 13.47 4.10 23.07
C GLU A 41 13.37 2.93 24.05
N GLU A 42 12.73 1.83 23.64
CA GLU A 42 12.57 0.62 24.45
C GLU A 42 13.83 -0.27 24.47
N ALA A 43 14.73 -0.10 23.49
CA ALA A 43 15.94 -0.92 23.37
C ALA A 43 16.94 -0.66 24.48
N ASN A 44 17.54 -1.73 25.01
CA ASN A 44 18.64 -1.63 25.97
C ASN A 44 19.93 -1.17 25.28
N THR A 45 20.11 -1.57 24.02
CA THR A 45 21.30 -1.32 23.21
C THR A 45 20.89 -0.87 21.82
N VAL A 46 21.51 0.22 21.35
CA VAL A 46 21.38 0.70 19.97
C VAL A 46 22.77 0.77 19.34
N THR A 47 22.95 0.02 18.26
CA THR A 47 24.19 0.00 17.48
C THR A 47 23.88 0.26 16.02
N PHE A 48 24.88 0.63 15.25
CA PHE A 48 24.72 0.83 13.82
C PHE A 48 25.94 0.35 13.05
N GLU A 49 25.71 -0.04 11.81
CA GLU A 49 26.75 -0.44 10.86
C GLU A 49 26.63 0.38 9.57
N ILE A 50 27.76 0.67 8.95
CA ILE A 50 27.82 1.36 7.66
C ILE A 50 28.12 0.32 6.59
N ASP A 51 27.28 0.26 5.55
CA ASP A 51 27.55 -0.60 4.40
C ASP A 51 28.88 -0.18 3.72
N PRO A 52 29.79 -1.11 3.36
CA PRO A 52 31.05 -0.76 2.70
C PRO A 52 30.88 -0.01 1.37
N SER A 53 29.74 -0.19 0.71
CA SER A 53 29.41 0.49 -0.55
C SER A 53 28.79 1.88 -0.34
N SER A 54 28.56 2.27 0.92
CA SER A 54 27.87 3.49 1.27
C SER A 54 28.69 4.74 1.00
N LYS A 55 28.01 5.80 0.56
CA LYS A 55 28.60 7.13 0.44
C LYS A 55 28.29 7.90 1.72
N ILE A 56 29.33 8.46 2.36
CA ILE A 56 29.15 9.33 3.51
C ILE A 56 28.48 10.62 3.05
N THR A 57 27.26 10.86 3.52
CA THR A 57 26.45 12.06 3.26
C THR A 57 26.26 12.89 4.53
N LYS A 58 25.53 14.01 4.43
CA LYS A 58 25.20 14.86 5.59
C LYS A 58 24.55 14.06 6.72
N ASP A 59 23.56 13.24 6.36
CA ASP A 59 22.98 12.25 7.26
C ASP A 59 23.66 10.92 6.95
N LEU A 60 24.27 10.30 7.95
CA LEU A 60 25.05 9.08 7.76
C LEU A 60 24.11 7.91 7.51
N PRO A 61 24.15 7.27 6.34
CA PRO A 61 23.25 6.17 6.05
C PRO A 61 23.78 4.86 6.66
N VAL A 62 22.97 4.22 7.50
CA VAL A 62 23.36 3.08 8.32
C VAL A 62 22.32 1.95 8.33
N TYR A 63 22.78 0.74 8.65
CA TYR A 63 21.93 -0.29 9.24
C TYR A 63 21.83 -0.05 10.74
N LEU A 64 20.62 0.04 11.25
CA LEU A 64 20.37 0.36 12.65
C LEU A 64 19.88 -0.89 13.38
N PHE A 65 20.47 -1.15 14.55
CA PHE A 65 20.16 -2.31 15.37
C PHE A 65 19.65 -1.87 16.72
N ALA A 66 18.53 -2.44 17.15
CA ALA A 66 17.94 -2.27 18.47
C ALA A 66 17.92 -3.65 19.14
N ASP A 67 18.70 -3.83 20.22
CA ASP A 67 18.87 -5.13 20.88
C ASP A 67 19.22 -6.26 19.90
N GLU A 68 20.24 -6.03 19.07
CA GLU A 68 20.74 -6.92 18.00
C GLU A 68 19.74 -7.17 16.84
N MET A 69 18.51 -6.67 16.93
CA MET A 69 17.51 -6.75 15.87
C MET A 69 17.75 -5.66 14.82
N LEU A 70 17.86 -6.07 13.54
CA LEU A 70 17.92 -5.14 12.41
C LEU A 70 16.58 -4.41 12.26
N LEU A 71 16.56 -3.13 12.64
CA LEU A 71 15.35 -2.32 12.68
C LEU A 71 14.67 -2.24 11.31
N GLN A 72 15.44 -2.06 10.23
CA GLN A 72 14.91 -1.98 8.87
C GLN A 72 14.16 -3.25 8.46
N GLU A 73 14.64 -4.43 8.86
CA GLU A 73 13.96 -5.69 8.55
C GLU A 73 12.59 -5.76 9.22
N GLU A 74 12.49 -5.36 10.48
CA GLU A 74 11.24 -5.40 11.23
C GLU A 74 10.20 -4.41 10.66
N LEU A 75 10.66 -3.23 10.24
CA LEU A 75 9.81 -2.24 9.55
C LEU A 75 9.32 -2.77 8.20
N LEU A 76 10.17 -3.46 7.43
CA LEU A 76 9.80 -4.08 6.16
C LEU A 76 8.75 -5.18 6.36
N LYS A 77 8.96 -6.08 7.34
CA LYS A 77 8.01 -7.16 7.67
C LYS A 77 6.63 -6.61 8.01
N LYS A 78 6.56 -5.49 8.71
CA LYS A 78 5.30 -4.84 9.11
C LYS A 78 4.68 -3.94 8.04
N GLY A 79 5.36 -3.73 6.91
CA GLY A 79 4.88 -2.84 5.85
C GLY A 79 5.02 -1.34 6.18
N TYR A 80 5.85 -0.99 7.17
CA TYR A 80 6.14 0.40 7.56
C TYR A 80 7.36 0.98 6.83
N ALA A 81 8.00 0.21 5.97
CA ALA A 81 9.10 0.68 5.15
C ALA A 81 9.15 -0.04 3.80
N TYR A 82 9.94 0.49 2.88
CA TYR A 82 10.25 -0.15 1.60
C TYR A 82 11.72 0.09 1.20
N PRO A 83 12.35 -0.85 0.47
CA PRO A 83 13.70 -0.65 -0.04
C PRO A 83 13.71 0.36 -1.19
N ILE A 84 14.71 1.24 -1.22
CA ILE A 84 14.80 2.30 -2.25
C ILE A 84 15.40 1.74 -3.54
N ILE A 85 16.46 0.93 -3.43
CA ILE A 85 17.20 0.31 -4.53
C ILE A 85 17.38 -1.17 -4.20
N LYS A 86 17.36 -2.05 -5.20
CA LYS A 86 17.76 -3.45 -4.99
C LYS A 86 19.17 -3.67 -5.51
N ASN A 87 20.12 -4.01 -4.63
CA ASN A 87 21.49 -4.29 -5.02
C ASN A 87 22.06 -5.49 -4.26
N PRO A 88 22.34 -6.62 -4.94
CA PRO A 88 22.79 -7.85 -4.30
C PRO A 88 24.17 -7.75 -3.62
N GLN A 89 24.91 -6.65 -3.82
CA GLN A 89 26.20 -6.41 -3.19
C GLN A 89 26.09 -5.77 -1.80
N TYR A 90 24.91 -5.31 -1.37
CA TYR A 90 24.72 -4.74 -0.04
C TYR A 90 24.67 -5.82 1.03
N THR A 91 25.24 -5.53 2.21
CA THR A 91 25.46 -6.52 3.28
C THR A 91 24.19 -7.27 3.68
N TYR A 92 23.05 -6.57 3.78
CA TYR A 92 21.79 -7.16 4.24
C TYR A 92 20.69 -7.22 3.16
N GLU A 93 21.03 -7.04 1.88
CA GLU A 93 20.03 -6.96 0.80
C GLU A 93 19.09 -8.16 0.80
N LYS A 94 19.64 -9.38 0.81
CA LYS A 94 18.85 -10.61 0.72
C LYS A 94 17.85 -10.73 1.87
N ARG A 95 18.30 -10.41 3.10
CA ARG A 95 17.47 -10.44 4.31
C ARG A 95 16.33 -9.41 4.24
N MET A 96 16.63 -8.21 3.76
CA MET A 96 15.62 -7.15 3.59
C MET A 96 14.64 -7.46 2.44
N GLU A 97 15.11 -8.04 1.34
CA GLU A 97 14.25 -8.45 0.23
C GLU A 97 13.27 -9.56 0.64
N GLU A 98 13.73 -10.55 1.39
CA GLU A 98 12.88 -11.62 1.94
C GLU A 98 11.80 -11.04 2.87
N ALA A 99 12.18 -10.14 3.78
CA ALA A 99 11.24 -9.44 4.67
C ALA A 99 10.18 -8.66 3.90
N TYR A 100 10.58 -7.87 2.90
CA TYR A 100 9.66 -7.07 2.09
C TYR A 100 8.72 -7.92 1.24
N ASN A 101 9.25 -8.97 0.61
CA ASN A 101 8.47 -9.84 -0.27
C ASN A 101 7.46 -10.68 0.54
N ALA A 102 7.79 -11.10 1.76
CA ALA A 102 6.87 -11.80 2.64
C ALA A 102 5.61 -10.96 2.91
N THR A 103 5.78 -9.66 3.23
CA THR A 103 4.68 -8.73 3.44
C THR A 103 3.85 -8.51 2.18
N LYS A 104 4.49 -8.39 1.01
CA LYS A 104 3.80 -8.19 -0.27
C LYS A 104 2.91 -9.39 -0.65
N VAL A 105 3.33 -10.61 -0.35
CA VAL A 105 2.53 -11.82 -0.63
C VAL A 105 1.33 -11.91 0.32
N ILE A 106 1.48 -11.48 1.57
CA ILE A 106 0.39 -11.46 2.57
C ILE A 106 -0.67 -10.40 2.21
N ALA A 107 -0.29 -9.28 1.59
CA ALA A 107 -1.19 -8.18 1.25
C ALA A 107 -2.06 -8.41 -0.01
N LYS A 108 -2.11 -9.63 -0.58
CA LYS A 108 -2.94 -9.91 -1.77
C LYS A 108 -4.28 -10.58 -1.47
N ASP A 109 -4.50 -11.05 -0.24
CA ASP A 109 -5.72 -11.82 0.13
C ASP A 109 -6.67 -11.04 1.07
N THR A 110 -6.52 -9.73 1.23
CA THR A 110 -7.48 -8.92 2.00
C THR A 110 -7.73 -7.57 1.34
N GLU A 111 -8.19 -7.61 0.10
CA GLU A 111 -9.15 -6.59 -0.34
C GLU A 111 -10.52 -7.06 0.20
N GLU A 112 -10.90 -6.58 1.40
CA GLU A 112 -12.32 -6.45 1.70
C GLU A 112 -12.86 -5.42 0.70
N GLU A 113 -13.33 -5.93 -0.44
CA GLU A 113 -14.20 -5.23 -1.36
C GLU A 113 -15.46 -4.82 -0.58
N SER A 114 -15.40 -3.64 0.04
CA SER A 114 -16.56 -2.84 0.40
C SER A 114 -17.27 -2.43 -0.91
N HIS A 115 -17.90 -3.39 -1.58
CA HIS A 115 -18.86 -3.13 -2.63
C HIS A 115 -20.13 -2.64 -1.96
N SER A 116 -20.27 -1.31 -1.90
CA SER A 116 -21.59 -0.69 -1.82
C SER A 116 -22.53 -1.42 -2.79
N PRO A 117 -23.74 -1.85 -2.37
CA PRO A 117 -24.56 -2.73 -3.20
C PRO A 117 -24.80 -2.07 -4.55
N ALA A 118 -24.24 -2.67 -5.60
CA ALA A 118 -24.35 -2.23 -6.98
C ALA A 118 -25.78 -2.48 -7.51
N PHE A 119 -26.79 -1.89 -6.87
CA PHE A 119 -28.19 -1.99 -7.25
C PHE A 119 -28.59 -0.95 -8.31
N GLN A 120 -27.64 -0.21 -8.88
CA GLN A 120 -27.92 0.74 -9.96
C GLN A 120 -27.93 0.06 -11.33
N GLY A 121 -27.04 -0.90 -11.59
CA GLY A 121 -26.96 -1.61 -12.87
C GLY A 121 -28.27 -2.31 -13.26
N PRO A 122 -28.84 -3.19 -12.41
CA PRO A 122 -30.09 -3.89 -12.69
C PRO A 122 -31.28 -2.95 -12.88
N LEU A 123 -31.30 -1.81 -12.18
CA LEU A 123 -32.36 -0.79 -12.29
C LEU A 123 -32.40 -0.16 -13.69
N TYR A 124 -31.23 0.23 -14.23
CA TYR A 124 -31.14 0.80 -15.58
C TYR A 124 -31.50 -0.23 -16.67
N PHE A 125 -31.10 -1.50 -16.51
CA PHE A 125 -31.51 -2.57 -17.42
C PHE A 125 -33.03 -2.79 -17.40
N GLY A 126 -33.67 -2.75 -16.22
CA GLY A 126 -35.12 -2.86 -16.10
C GLY A 126 -35.87 -1.73 -16.81
N ILE A 127 -35.42 -0.48 -16.63
CA ILE A 127 -36.03 0.70 -17.30
C ILE A 127 -35.86 0.61 -18.82
N ALA A 128 -34.68 0.22 -19.31
CA ALA A 128 -34.45 0.02 -20.74
C ALA A 128 -35.38 -1.06 -21.31
N PHE A 129 -35.55 -2.18 -20.60
CA PHE A 129 -36.42 -3.28 -21.06
C PHE A 129 -37.89 -2.86 -21.17
N LEU A 130 -38.39 -2.05 -20.23
CA LEU A 130 -39.75 -1.52 -20.27
C LEU A 130 -39.96 -0.55 -21.44
N LEU A 131 -39.00 0.33 -21.71
CA LEU A 131 -39.06 1.25 -22.84
C LEU A 131 -39.11 0.48 -24.18
N TRP A 132 -38.21 -0.49 -24.38
CA TRP A 132 -38.21 -1.32 -25.59
C TRP A 132 -39.48 -2.16 -25.72
N GLY A 133 -39.97 -2.75 -24.62
CA GLY A 133 -41.21 -3.52 -24.60
C GLY A 133 -42.43 -2.69 -25.01
N SER A 134 -42.53 -1.43 -24.55
CA SER A 134 -43.64 -0.53 -24.89
C SER A 134 -43.68 -0.18 -26.39
N ILE A 135 -42.53 0.05 -27.02
CA ILE A 135 -42.40 0.34 -28.45
C ILE A 135 -42.83 -0.88 -29.26
N ILE A 136 -42.35 -2.07 -28.90
CA ILE A 136 -42.67 -3.32 -29.57
C ILE A 136 -44.18 -3.61 -29.45
N PHE A 137 -44.75 -3.49 -28.25
CA PHE A 137 -46.18 -3.70 -28.01
C PHE A 137 -47.04 -2.70 -28.78
N GLY A 138 -46.65 -1.43 -28.81
CA GLY A 138 -47.30 -0.39 -29.61
C GLY A 138 -47.32 -0.73 -31.11
N TYR A 139 -46.18 -1.20 -31.65
CA TYR A 139 -46.07 -1.61 -33.04
C TYR A 139 -47.00 -2.80 -33.37
N PHE A 140 -47.02 -3.83 -32.53
CA PHE A 140 -47.89 -4.99 -32.73
C PHE A 140 -49.39 -4.66 -32.57
N ASN A 141 -49.75 -3.80 -31.63
CA ASN A 141 -51.14 -3.35 -31.47
C ASN A 141 -51.61 -2.48 -32.64
N LYS A 142 -50.75 -1.61 -33.17
CA LYS A 142 -51.06 -0.84 -34.39
C LYS A 142 -51.31 -1.79 -35.56
N LYS A 143 -50.44 -2.78 -35.77
CA LYS A 143 -50.58 -3.80 -36.83
C LYS A 143 -51.86 -4.65 -36.68
N LYS A 144 -52.23 -5.03 -35.44
CA LYS A 144 -53.50 -5.72 -35.15
C LYS A 144 -54.72 -4.85 -35.44
N LYS A 145 -54.70 -3.56 -35.08
CA LYS A 145 -55.79 -2.61 -35.39
C LYS A 145 -55.94 -2.38 -36.89
N THR A 146 -54.84 -2.26 -37.64
CA THR A 146 -54.89 -2.14 -39.11
C THR A 146 -55.44 -3.41 -39.76
N LYS A 147 -55.10 -4.60 -39.25
CA LYS A 147 -55.69 -5.87 -39.72
C LYS A 147 -57.18 -5.99 -39.41
N LYS A 148 -57.61 -5.62 -38.20
CA LYS A 148 -59.04 -5.70 -37.78
C LYS A 148 -59.92 -4.68 -38.51
N GLY A 149 -59.40 -3.48 -38.80
CA GLY A 149 -60.09 -2.46 -39.60
C GLY A 149 -60.28 -2.83 -41.07
N ASN A 150 -59.43 -3.70 -41.64
CA ASN A 150 -59.60 -4.22 -43.01
C ASN A 150 -60.56 -5.41 -43.09
N ILE A 151 -60.75 -6.19 -42.01
CA ILE A 151 -61.68 -7.34 -41.99
C ILE A 151 -63.13 -6.88 -41.81
N ASN A 152 -63.38 -5.76 -41.11
CA ASN A 152 -64.73 -5.19 -40.95
C ASN A 152 -65.19 -4.29 -42.12
N LYS A 153 -64.45 -4.29 -43.24
CA LYS A 153 -64.72 -3.47 -44.44
C LYS A 153 -65.01 -4.30 -45.70
N ILE A 154 -65.41 -5.56 -45.51
CA ILE A 154 -65.94 -6.45 -46.56
C ILE A 154 -67.42 -6.63 -46.31
#